data_AF-A0A5C6HJA0-F1
#
_entry.id   AF-A0A5C6HJA0-F1
#
_cell.length_a   1.000
_cell.length_b   1.000
_cell.length_c   1.000
_cell.angle_alpha   90.00
_cell.angle_beta   90.00
_cell.angle_gamma   90.00
#
_symmetry.space_group_name_H-M   'P 1'
#
loop_
_entity.id
_entity.type
_entity.pdbx_description
1 polymer ?
#
loop_
_entity_poly.entity_id
_entity_poly.type
_entity_poly.pdbx_seq_one_letter_code
_entity_poly.pdbx_strand_id
1 'polypeptide(L)' 'MENKMEGACLLDNQDVMQMLRISPRTLQTLRSNGTLAYTRIRNKIYYIKSDVEQILRNNYVMYKLSAHGKS' A
#
# COMPACT_ATOMS: atom_id res chain seq x y z
N MET A 1 -18.27 20.50 -6.19
CA MET A 1 -16.97 21.04 -6.63
C MET A 1 -15.88 20.20 -5.99
N GLU A 2 -15.56 19.05 -6.57
CA GLU A 2 -14.47 18.20 -6.06
C GLU A 2 -13.19 18.64 -6.76
N ASN A 3 -12.48 19.59 -6.16
CA ASN A 3 -11.10 19.88 -6.52
C ASN A 3 -10.25 18.69 -6.06
N LYS A 4 -10.17 17.69 -6.94
CA LYS A 4 -9.27 16.56 -6.88
C LYS A 4 -7.86 17.17 -6.87
N MET A 5 -7.22 17.22 -5.70
CA MET A 5 -5.84 17.66 -5.55
C MET A 5 -4.94 16.77 -6.41
N GLU A 6 -4.71 17.20 -7.64
CA GLU A 6 -3.63 16.72 -8.49
C GLU A 6 -2.33 17.30 -7.94
N GLY A 7 -1.56 16.44 -7.27
CA GLY A 7 -0.25 16.81 -6.73
C GLY A 7 0.18 15.89 -5.62
N ALA A 8 0.39 14.61 -5.93
CA ALA A 8 0.96 13.59 -5.04
C ALA A 8 0.27 13.46 -3.65
N CYS A 9 -0.86 12.74 -3.60
CA CYS A 9 -1.39 12.25 -2.33
C CYS A 9 -0.41 11.24 -1.72
N LEU A 10 0.42 11.70 -0.78
CA LEU A 10 1.22 10.85 0.07
C LEU A 10 0.34 10.32 1.20
N LEU A 11 0.28 9.00 1.32
CA LEU A 11 -0.44 8.28 2.35
C LEU A 11 0.50 8.05 3.54
N ASP A 12 -0.03 8.16 4.75
CA ASP A 12 0.68 7.71 5.95
C ASP A 12 0.45 6.20 6.16
N ASN A 13 1.00 5.64 7.23
CA ASN A 13 0.80 4.21 7.54
C ASN A 13 -0.68 3.87 7.75
N GLN A 14 -1.46 4.78 8.35
CA GLN A 14 -2.87 4.57 8.64
C GLN A 14 -3.72 4.57 7.36
N ASP A 15 -3.49 5.54 6.49
CA ASP A 15 -4.10 5.59 5.16
C ASP A 15 -3.79 4.33 4.33
N VAL A 16 -2.52 3.90 4.31
CA VAL A 16 -2.11 2.68 3.61
C VAL A 16 -2.79 1.44 4.17
N MET A 17 -2.89 1.31 5.49
CA MET A 17 -3.61 0.20 6.12
C MET A 17 -5.08 0.17 5.72
N GLN A 18 -5.75 1.32 5.70
CA GLN A 18 -7.16 1.40 5.27
C GLN A 18 -7.35 1.13 3.78
N MET A 19 -6.44 1.65 2.95
CA MET A 19 -6.55 1.57 1.50
C MET A 19 -6.27 0.15 0.98
N LEU A 20 -5.23 -0.50 1.50
CA LEU A 20 -4.91 -1.88 1.17
C LEU A 20 -5.73 -2.90 1.99
N ARG A 21 -6.48 -2.45 3.01
CA ARG A 21 -7.18 -3.31 3.98
C ARG A 21 -6.25 -4.35 4.63
N ILE A 22 -5.04 -3.91 4.95
CA ILE A 22 -3.99 -4.77 5.52
C ILE A 22 -3.76 -4.50 7.00
N SER A 23 -3.37 -5.55 7.72
CA SER A 23 -2.92 -5.44 9.10
C SER A 23 -1.50 -4.86 9.19
N PRO A 24 -1.10 -4.27 10.34
CA PRO A 24 0.26 -3.76 10.55
C PRO A 24 1.34 -4.83 10.36
N ARG A 25 1.02 -6.11 10.60
CA ARG A 25 1.88 -7.28 10.32
C ARG A 25 2.21 -7.37 8.83
N THR A 26 1.19 -7.27 7.98
CA THR A 26 1.34 -7.32 6.52
C THR A 26 2.06 -6.09 5.99
N LEU A 27 1.76 -4.89 6.53
CA LEU A 27 2.48 -3.67 6.16
C LEU A 27 3.97 -3.78 6.46
N GLN A 28 4.34 -4.36 7.61
CA GLN A 28 5.73 -4.66 7.94
C GLN A 28 6.37 -5.61 6.94
N THR A 29 5.71 -6.72 6.59
CA THR A 29 6.23 -7.67 5.59
C THR A 29 6.41 -7.01 4.23
N LEU A 30 5.46 -6.21 3.76
CA LEU A 30 5.54 -5.50 2.48
C LEU A 30 6.71 -4.50 2.46
N ARG A 31 6.96 -3.82 3.58
CA ARG A 31 8.12 -2.93 3.73
C ARG A 31 9.43 -3.71 3.73
N SER A 32 9.51 -4.80 4.50
CA SER A 32 10.72 -5.63 4.61
C SER A 32 11.04 -6.37 3.31
N ASN A 33 10.02 -6.78 2.56
CA ASN A 33 10.17 -7.42 1.25
C ASN A 33 10.45 -6.42 0.13
N GLY A 34 10.39 -5.10 0.39
CA GLY A 34 10.56 -4.07 -0.63
C GLY A 34 9.43 -4.04 -1.66
N THR A 35 8.30 -4.70 -1.37
CA THR A 35 7.12 -4.76 -2.26
C THR A 35 6.37 -3.44 -2.30
N LEU A 36 6.48 -2.63 -1.24
CA LEU A 36 5.78 -1.36 -1.12
C LEU A 36 6.77 -0.20 -1.12
N ALA A 37 6.73 0.60 -2.19
CA ALA A 37 7.62 1.75 -2.31
C ALA A 37 7.23 2.81 -1.27
N TYR A 38 8.23 3.31 -0.56
CA TYR A 38 8.05 4.30 0.49
C TYR A 38 9.05 5.44 0.31
N THR A 39 8.60 6.63 0.66
CA THR A 39 9.38 7.87 0.65
C THR A 39 9.55 8.35 2.08
N ARG A 40 10.79 8.56 2.49
CA ARG A 40 11.09 9.12 3.81
C ARG A 40 11.22 10.64 3.70
N ILE A 41 10.38 11.38 4.42
CA ILE A 41 10.41 12.85 4.45
C ILE A 41 10.63 13.31 5.89
N ARG A 42 11.75 14.01 6.11
CA ARG A 42 12.27 14.57 7.39
C ARG A 42 12.49 13.55 8.52
N ASN A 43 11.49 12.76 8.89
CA ASN A 43 11.61 11.61 9.80
C ASN A 43 10.41 10.64 9.73
N LYS A 44 9.44 10.92 8.85
CA LYS A 44 8.24 10.10 8.68
C LYS A 44 8.31 9.36 7.36
N ILE A 45 7.75 8.16 7.36
CA ILE A 45 7.58 7.35 6.16
C ILE A 45 6.22 7.69 5.56
N TYR A 46 6.24 8.00 4.27
CA TYR A 46 5.07 8.29 3.46
C TYR A 46 5.07 7.35 2.26
N TYR A 47 3.88 7.10 1.72
CA TYR A 47 3.70 6.17 0.61
C TYR A 47 2.98 6.89 -0.52
N ILE A 48 3.40 6.68 -1.76
CA ILE A 48 2.77 7.34 -2.90
C ILE A 48 1.47 6.61 -3.20
N LYS A 49 0.32 7.29 -3.15
CA LYS A 49 -0.98 6.68 -3.44
C LYS A 49 -1.01 5.95 -4.79
N SER A 50 -0.43 6.55 -5.83
CA SER A 50 -0.39 5.96 -7.18
C SER A 50 0.40 4.64 -7.21
N ASP A 51 1.52 4.59 -6.50
CA ASP A 51 2.34 3.38 -6.38
C ASP A 51 1.63 2.31 -5.55
N VAL A 52 1.02 2.71 -4.42
CA VAL A 52 0.18 1.85 -3.58
C VAL A 52 -0.98 1.26 -4.38
N GLU A 53 -1.70 2.06 -5.18
CA GLU A 53 -2.77 1.58 -6.05
C GLU A 53 -2.28 0.64 -7.15
N GLN A 54 -1.09 0.89 -7.71
CA GLN A 54 -0.48 0.03 -8.72
C GLN A 54 -0.07 -1.31 -8.12
N ILE A 55 0.58 -1.31 -6.95
CA ILE A 55 0.90 -2.51 -6.19
C ILE A 55 -0.37 -3.23 -5.77
N LEU A 56 -1.42 -2.50 -5.35
CA LEU A 56 -2.72 -3.07 -5.03
C LEU A 56 -3.24 -3.82 -6.24
N ARG A 57 -3.32 -3.22 -7.43
CA ARG A 57 -3.74 -3.92 -8.66
C ARG A 57 -2.86 -5.12 -9.00
N ASN A 58 -1.54 -4.97 -8.88
CA ASN A 58 -0.57 -6.00 -9.26
C ASN A 58 -0.49 -7.15 -8.23
N ASN A 59 -0.68 -6.88 -6.94
CA ASN A 59 -0.77 -7.90 -5.89
C ASN A 59 -2.20 -8.40 -5.73
N TYR A 60 -3.22 -7.67 -6.23
CA TYR A 60 -4.62 -8.06 -6.19
C TYR A 60 -4.93 -9.36 -6.92
N VAL A 61 -4.13 -9.69 -7.92
CA VAL A 61 -4.16 -10.97 -8.62
C VAL A 61 -3.52 -12.13 -7.83
N MET A 62 -2.59 -11.83 -6.91
CA MET A 62 -1.76 -12.83 -6.22
C MET A 62 -2.50 -13.47 -5.04
N TYR A 63 -3.15 -12.70 -4.17
CA TYR A 63 -3.81 -13.26 -2.99
C TYR A 63 -5.21 -13.85 -3.28
N LYS A 64 -5.78 -13.63 -4.47
CA LYS A 64 -6.92 -14.44 -4.96
C LYS A 64 -6.53 -15.86 -5.34
N LEU A 65 -5.23 -16.13 -5.61
CA LEU A 65 -4.74 -17.47 -5.94
C LEU A 65 -4.36 -18.29 -4.70
N SER A 66 -4.10 -17.65 -3.55
CA SER A 66 -3.70 -18.36 -2.32
C SER A 66 -4.88 -18.77 -1.41
N ALA A 67 -6.13 -18.47 -1.80
CA ALA A 67 -7.33 -18.84 -1.04
C ALA A 67 -8.00 -20.15 -1.51
N HIS A 68 -7.33 -20.94 -2.36
CA HIS A 68 -7.67 -22.34 -2.64
C HIS A 68 -6.41 -23.19 -2.44
N GLY A 69 -6.23 -23.74 -1.25
CA GLY A 69 -5.08 -24.60 -0.96
C GLY A 69 -4.69 -24.60 0.51
N LYS A 70 -5.64 -24.84 1.41
CA LYS A 70 -5.31 -25.46 2.70
C LYS A 70 -5.61 -26.94 2.52
N SER A 71 -4.54 -27.70 2.25
CA SER A 71 -4.49 -29.16 2.39
C SER A 71 -4.87 -29.60 3.79
#